data_AF-D9R537-F1
#
_entry.id   AF-D9R537-F1
#
_cell.length_a   1.000
_cell.length_b   1.000
_cell.length_c   1.000
_cell.angle_alpha   90.00
_cell.angle_beta   90.00
_cell.angle_gamma   90.00
#
_symmetry.space_group_name_H-M   'P 1'
#
loop_
_entity.id
_entity.type
_entity.pdbx_description
1 polymer ?
#
loop_
_entity_poly.entity_id
_entity_poly.type
_entity_poly.pdbx_seq_one_letter_code
_entity_poly.pdbx_strand_id
1 'polypeptide(L)'
;MNRNGKIIAAAFIAFALVAVIVAAVVNRAGGNLDVVGTESVSSFEAVLNAVPDSVKADESNGGWSLTAPDGSVRFIWSEDYSKSALHDVMLELDAAAFVNAGLDADKLPENYAAYDGMLMVGTKLGTDEPVYEGGSAPLPAFEQIVKNHRSFINYHMDLDHYGVKLGDGNMFEWAKNMETNTVKDINQDKDMVFVLNPEPLIAAGVDPEKVEGWVYAPVSVMEGSKTLEVYKFLKPFNLK
;
A
#
# COMPACT_ATOMS: atom_id res chain seq x y z
N MET A 1 14.19 -58.27 15.88
CA MET A 1 14.63 -56.88 15.65
C MET A 1 15.45 -56.41 16.85
N ASN A 2 16.72 -56.03 16.65
CA ASN A 2 17.62 -55.61 17.73
C ASN A 2 17.19 -54.27 18.35
N ARG A 3 17.68 -53.95 19.56
CA ARG A 3 17.30 -52.74 20.32
C ARG A 3 17.45 -51.46 19.50
N ASN A 4 18.48 -51.40 18.65
CA ASN A 4 18.74 -50.29 17.74
C ASN A 4 17.70 -50.20 16.60
N GLY A 5 17.27 -51.33 16.04
CA GLY A 5 16.19 -51.37 15.04
C GLY A 5 14.83 -50.96 15.60
N LYS A 6 14.55 -51.20 16.90
CA LYS A 6 13.34 -50.70 17.57
C LYS A 6 13.37 -49.19 17.79
N ILE A 7 14.53 -48.63 18.14
CA ILE A 7 14.71 -47.18 18.33
C ILE A 7 14.64 -46.44 16.99
N ILE A 8 15.27 -46.98 15.94
CA ILE A 8 15.21 -46.41 14.59
C ILE A 8 13.76 -46.46 14.06
N ALA A 9 13.06 -47.59 14.21
CA ALA A 9 11.66 -47.69 13.80
C ALA A 9 10.75 -46.72 14.58
N ALA A 10 10.96 -46.56 15.89
CA ALA A 10 10.21 -45.61 16.71
C ALA A 10 10.48 -44.15 16.30
N ALA A 11 11.73 -43.80 15.97
CA ALA A 11 12.09 -42.47 15.49
C ALA A 11 11.48 -42.15 14.11
N PHE A 12 11.46 -43.12 13.19
CA PHE A 12 10.79 -42.97 11.89
C PHE A 12 9.27 -42.81 12.05
N ILE A 13 8.64 -43.57 12.95
CA ILE A 13 7.20 -43.45 13.23
C ILE A 13 6.89 -42.07 13.84
N ALA A 14 7.70 -41.60 14.79
CA ALA A 14 7.52 -40.28 15.39
C ALA A 14 7.70 -39.15 14.37
N PHE A 15 8.70 -39.24 13.49
CA PHE A 15 8.93 -38.25 12.42
C PHE A 15 7.77 -38.23 11.40
N ALA A 16 7.27 -39.39 11.00
CA ALA A 16 6.11 -39.50 10.13
C ALA A 16 4.84 -38.92 10.79
N LEU A 17 4.65 -39.13 12.09
CA LEU A 17 3.53 -38.58 12.84
C LEU A 17 3.57 -37.05 12.90
N VAL A 18 4.76 -36.47 13.13
CA VAL A 18 4.97 -35.01 13.13
C VAL A 18 4.73 -34.42 11.74
N ALA A 19 5.23 -35.05 10.68
CA ALA A 19 5.00 -34.59 9.31
C ALA A 19 3.51 -34.60 8.94
N VAL A 20 2.75 -35.61 9.39
CA VAL A 20 1.30 -35.70 9.18
C VAL A 20 0.55 -34.62 9.96
N ILE A 21 0.98 -34.29 11.19
CA ILE A 21 0.39 -33.20 11.98
C ILE A 21 0.67 -31.85 11.33
N VAL A 22 1.91 -31.60 10.87
CA VAL A 22 2.26 -30.35 10.17
C VAL A 22 1.49 -30.21 8.87
N ALA A 23 1.40 -31.28 8.06
CA ALA A 23 0.61 -31.27 6.83
C ALA A 23 -0.89 -31.07 7.11
N ALA A 24 -1.42 -31.62 8.20
CA ALA A 24 -2.81 -31.42 8.61
C ALA A 24 -3.09 -30.01 9.12
N VAL A 25 -2.13 -29.36 9.79
CA VAL A 25 -2.21 -27.94 10.21
C VAL A 25 -2.16 -27.02 8.99
N VAL A 26 -1.24 -27.26 8.06
CA VAL A 26 -1.13 -26.49 6.80
C VAL A 26 -2.38 -26.68 5.93
N ASN A 27 -2.94 -27.89 5.84
CA ASN A 27 -4.17 -28.14 5.08
C ASN A 27 -5.45 -27.64 5.77
N ARG A 28 -5.53 -27.66 7.11
CA ARG A 28 -6.67 -27.07 7.84
C ARG A 28 -6.65 -25.55 7.88
N ALA A 29 -5.49 -24.93 7.67
CA ALA A 29 -5.34 -23.48 7.52
C ALA A 29 -5.74 -22.96 6.13
N GLY A 30 -6.02 -23.83 5.14
CA GLY A 30 -6.32 -23.40 3.76
C GLY A 30 -5.07 -22.89 3.02
N GLY A 31 -4.99 -23.17 1.72
CA GLY A 31 -3.84 -22.81 0.89
C GLY A 31 -3.56 -21.29 0.82
N ASN A 32 -2.29 -20.93 0.58
CA ASN A 32 -1.74 -19.57 0.54
C ASN A 32 -1.95 -18.77 1.84
N LEU A 33 -0.92 -18.80 2.72
CA LEU A 33 -0.78 -17.87 3.84
C LEU A 33 -0.41 -16.47 3.29
N ASP A 34 -1.33 -15.82 2.60
CA ASP A 34 -1.16 -14.42 2.21
C ASP A 34 -1.53 -13.50 3.37
N VAL A 35 -0.63 -13.48 4.36
CA VAL A 35 -0.75 -12.66 5.57
C VAL A 35 -0.79 -11.19 5.20
N VAL A 36 0.06 -10.75 4.27
CA VAL A 36 0.09 -9.34 3.85
C VAL A 36 -1.21 -8.94 3.15
N GLY A 37 -1.76 -9.76 2.24
CA GLY A 37 -3.06 -9.47 1.64
C GLY A 37 -4.17 -9.38 2.69
N THR A 38 -4.29 -10.40 3.53
CA THR A 38 -5.36 -10.50 4.56
C THR A 38 -5.29 -9.39 5.60
N GLU A 39 -4.10 -9.14 6.16
CA GLU A 39 -3.91 -8.13 7.21
C GLU A 39 -3.94 -6.70 6.65
N SER A 40 -3.57 -6.49 5.38
CA SER A 40 -3.72 -5.19 4.71
C SER A 40 -5.18 -4.75 4.63
N VAL A 41 -6.10 -5.66 4.29
CA VAL A 41 -7.55 -5.39 4.26
C VAL A 41 -8.06 -5.02 5.65
N SER A 42 -7.73 -5.84 6.66
CA SER A 42 -8.21 -5.63 8.03
C SER A 42 -7.70 -4.32 8.64
N SER A 43 -6.45 -3.96 8.39
CA SER A 43 -5.87 -2.69 8.86
C SER A 43 -6.37 -1.48 8.07
N PHE A 44 -6.61 -1.63 6.76
CA PHE A 44 -7.19 -0.55 5.96
C PHE A 44 -8.63 -0.26 6.39
N GLU A 45 -9.42 -1.29 6.72
CA GLU A 45 -10.75 -1.10 7.32
C GLU A 45 -10.67 -0.26 8.60
N ALA A 46 -9.66 -0.49 9.45
CA ALA A 46 -9.46 0.31 10.66
C ALA A 46 -9.17 1.79 10.34
N VAL A 47 -8.40 2.08 9.28
CA VAL A 47 -8.16 3.44 8.78
C VAL A 47 -9.47 4.07 8.30
N LEU A 48 -10.23 3.39 7.45
CA LEU A 48 -11.51 3.89 6.93
C LEU A 48 -12.50 4.21 8.07
N ASN A 49 -12.52 3.38 9.11
CA ASN A 49 -13.37 3.56 10.29
C ASN A 49 -12.89 4.70 11.21
N ALA A 50 -11.61 5.06 11.18
CA ALA A 50 -11.07 6.17 11.96
C ALA A 50 -11.39 7.54 11.33
N VAL A 51 -11.54 7.59 10.00
CA VAL A 51 -11.83 8.82 9.24
C VAL A 51 -12.98 8.64 8.24
N PRO A 52 -14.19 8.23 8.69
CA PRO A 52 -15.29 7.90 7.78
C PRO A 52 -15.72 9.09 6.92
N ASP A 53 -15.65 10.32 7.45
CA ASP A 53 -16.02 11.55 6.73
C ASP A 53 -15.04 11.92 5.61
N SER A 54 -13.82 11.34 5.64
CA SER A 54 -12.79 11.52 4.62
C SER A 54 -12.91 10.56 3.45
N VAL A 55 -13.80 9.56 3.54
CA VAL A 55 -14.01 8.54 2.50
C VAL A 55 -15.22 8.91 1.66
N LYS A 56 -15.03 9.05 0.35
CA LYS A 56 -16.08 9.48 -0.59
C LYS A 56 -16.05 8.66 -1.87
N ALA A 57 -17.22 8.47 -2.47
CA ALA A 57 -17.30 7.96 -3.83
C ALA A 57 -16.56 8.90 -4.78
N ASP A 58 -15.78 8.33 -5.70
CA ASP A 58 -15.11 9.02 -6.79
C ASP A 58 -15.71 8.54 -8.12
N GLU A 59 -16.81 9.18 -8.51
CA GLU A 59 -17.57 8.78 -9.71
C GLU A 59 -16.74 8.94 -10.99
N SER A 60 -15.85 9.94 -11.04
CA SER A 60 -14.95 10.19 -12.17
C SER A 60 -13.99 9.04 -12.44
N ASN A 61 -13.52 8.36 -11.40
CA ASN A 61 -12.62 7.23 -11.52
C ASN A 61 -13.32 5.88 -11.28
N GLY A 62 -14.65 5.87 -11.20
CA GLY A 62 -15.44 4.68 -10.93
C GLY A 62 -14.95 3.95 -9.68
N GLY A 63 -14.89 4.63 -8.55
CA GLY A 63 -14.38 4.03 -7.30
C GLY A 63 -14.53 4.93 -6.09
N TRP A 64 -13.48 4.99 -5.28
CA TRP A 64 -13.49 5.62 -3.97
C TRP A 64 -12.23 6.47 -3.76
N SER A 65 -12.35 7.46 -2.88
CA SER A 65 -11.24 8.29 -2.46
C SER A 65 -11.19 8.41 -0.93
N LEU A 66 -9.98 8.48 -0.39
CA LEU A 66 -9.67 8.77 1.00
C LEU A 66 -8.85 10.05 1.04
N THR A 67 -9.43 11.12 1.59
CA THR A 67 -8.77 12.42 1.70
C THR A 67 -7.98 12.52 3.00
N ALA A 68 -6.77 13.05 2.93
CA ALA A 68 -5.95 13.33 4.11
C ALA A 68 -6.66 14.29 5.10
N PRO A 69 -6.36 14.22 6.41
CA PRO A 69 -6.94 15.12 7.42
C PRO A 69 -6.78 16.62 7.12
N ASP A 70 -5.69 17.02 6.44
CA ASP A 70 -5.45 18.40 6.05
C ASP A 70 -6.07 18.79 4.69
N GLY A 71 -6.74 17.85 4.01
CA GLY A 71 -7.42 18.06 2.73
C GLY A 71 -6.49 18.18 1.52
N SER A 72 -5.17 18.09 1.68
CA SER A 72 -4.21 18.47 0.63
C SER A 72 -3.84 17.37 -0.36
N VAL A 73 -4.14 16.11 -0.02
CA VAL A 73 -3.88 14.93 -0.86
C VAL A 73 -4.98 13.90 -0.62
N ARG A 74 -5.34 13.17 -1.66
CA ARG A 74 -6.25 12.03 -1.58
C ARG A 74 -5.69 10.81 -2.28
N PHE A 75 -5.91 9.64 -1.69
CA PHE A 75 -5.69 8.35 -2.34
C PHE A 75 -6.99 7.94 -3.01
N ILE A 76 -6.92 7.56 -4.28
CA ILE A 76 -8.07 7.13 -5.09
C ILE A 76 -7.82 5.70 -5.55
N TRP A 77 -8.83 4.84 -5.40
CA TRP A 77 -8.81 3.49 -5.92
C TRP A 77 -10.11 3.18 -6.65
N SER A 78 -9.97 2.75 -7.88
CA SER A 78 -11.07 2.38 -8.76
C SER A 78 -11.62 1.03 -8.36
N GLU A 79 -12.94 0.92 -8.40
CA GLU A 79 -13.64 -0.36 -8.31
C GLU A 79 -13.97 -0.91 -9.70
N ASP A 80 -13.99 -0.04 -10.72
CA ASP A 80 -14.25 -0.32 -12.13
C ASP A 80 -13.15 0.33 -13.00
N TYR A 81 -12.22 -0.49 -13.48
CA TYR A 81 -11.02 -0.01 -14.19
C TYR A 81 -11.32 0.46 -15.62
N SER A 82 -12.50 0.15 -16.16
CA SER A 82 -12.92 0.68 -17.47
C SER A 82 -13.37 2.14 -17.38
N LYS A 83 -13.74 2.62 -16.18
CA LYS A 83 -14.18 4.00 -15.95
C LYS A 83 -13.05 4.97 -15.59
N SER A 84 -11.96 4.47 -15.03
CA SER A 84 -10.83 5.33 -14.67
C SER A 84 -10.07 5.75 -15.93
N ALA A 85 -9.86 7.04 -16.14
CA ALA A 85 -9.27 7.51 -17.40
C ALA A 85 -7.75 7.27 -17.46
N LEU A 86 -7.04 7.61 -16.38
CA LEU A 86 -5.58 7.60 -16.34
C LEU A 86 -5.02 6.44 -15.53
N HIS A 87 -5.51 6.25 -14.31
CA HIS A 87 -4.97 5.31 -13.34
C HIS A 87 -6.09 4.60 -12.59
N ASP A 88 -5.82 3.41 -12.07
CA ASP A 88 -6.78 2.66 -11.23
C ASP A 88 -6.49 2.83 -9.75
N VAL A 89 -5.22 3.11 -9.41
CA VAL A 89 -4.80 3.52 -8.07
C VAL A 89 -3.87 4.72 -8.21
N MET A 90 -4.14 5.79 -7.46
CA MET A 90 -3.44 7.06 -7.64
C MET A 90 -3.48 7.94 -6.40
N LEU A 91 -2.56 8.91 -6.36
CA LEU A 91 -2.67 10.09 -5.53
C LEU A 91 -3.09 11.27 -6.40
N GLU A 92 -3.91 12.13 -5.82
CA GLU A 92 -4.17 13.46 -6.35
C GLU A 92 -3.95 14.48 -5.24
N LEU A 93 -3.22 15.55 -5.54
CA LEU A 93 -2.79 16.55 -4.58
C LEU A 93 -2.79 17.94 -5.20
N ASP A 94 -2.85 18.97 -4.35
CA ASP A 94 -2.62 20.34 -4.78
C ASP A 94 -1.20 20.49 -5.34
N ALA A 95 -1.08 20.97 -6.58
CA ALA A 95 0.20 21.11 -7.27
C ALA A 95 1.00 22.34 -6.83
N ALA A 96 0.39 23.30 -6.13
CA ALA A 96 0.99 24.61 -5.84
C ALA A 96 2.34 24.49 -5.12
N ALA A 97 2.47 23.57 -4.15
CA ALA A 97 3.73 23.34 -3.46
C ALA A 97 4.86 22.93 -4.42
N PHE A 98 4.56 22.09 -5.41
CA PHE A 98 5.53 21.61 -6.40
C PHE A 98 5.79 22.66 -7.50
N VAL A 99 4.76 23.35 -7.97
CA VAL A 99 4.89 24.45 -8.94
C VAL A 99 5.72 25.59 -8.35
N ASN A 100 5.47 25.99 -7.10
CA ASN A 100 6.26 27.01 -6.40
C ASN A 100 7.71 26.55 -6.18
N ALA A 101 7.93 25.25 -6.04
CA ALA A 101 9.26 24.64 -5.97
C ALA A 101 9.95 24.45 -7.33
N GLY A 102 9.31 24.81 -8.45
CA GLY A 102 9.92 24.81 -9.78
C GLY A 102 9.45 23.71 -10.74
N LEU A 103 8.37 22.99 -10.42
CA LEU A 103 7.80 21.98 -11.31
C LEU A 103 7.46 22.55 -12.70
N ASP A 104 8.05 21.96 -13.72
CA ASP A 104 7.73 22.12 -15.14
C ASP A 104 6.85 20.95 -15.59
N ALA A 105 5.54 21.19 -15.69
CA ALA A 105 4.56 20.16 -16.00
C ALA A 105 4.79 19.48 -17.36
N ASP A 106 5.41 20.18 -18.32
CA ASP A 106 5.70 19.64 -19.66
C ASP A 106 6.80 18.56 -19.65
N LYS A 107 7.51 18.41 -18.53
CA LYS A 107 8.57 17.40 -18.32
C LYS A 107 8.13 16.22 -17.47
N LEU A 108 6.88 16.21 -17.00
CA LEU A 108 6.35 15.11 -16.24
C LEU A 108 6.28 13.84 -17.11
N PRO A 109 6.61 12.65 -16.55
CA PRO A 109 6.42 11.39 -17.24
C PRO A 109 4.93 11.03 -17.36
N GLU A 110 4.61 10.02 -18.18
CA GLU A 110 3.23 9.62 -18.51
C GLU A 110 2.38 9.18 -17.30
N ASN A 111 3.01 8.71 -16.22
CA ASN A 111 2.30 8.33 -15.00
C ASN A 111 1.97 9.50 -14.08
N TYR A 112 2.31 10.72 -14.49
CA TYR A 112 1.92 11.96 -13.84
C TYR A 112 1.02 12.79 -14.76
N ALA A 113 0.05 13.50 -14.19
CA ALA A 113 -0.76 14.47 -14.89
C ALA A 113 -0.92 15.73 -14.05
N ALA A 114 -0.77 16.90 -14.66
CA ALA A 114 -1.08 18.19 -14.05
C ALA A 114 -2.29 18.82 -14.74
N TYR A 115 -3.31 19.19 -13.98
CA TYR A 115 -4.55 19.77 -14.50
C TYR A 115 -5.25 20.59 -13.41
N ASP A 116 -5.88 21.70 -13.76
CA ASP A 116 -6.72 22.52 -12.85
C ASP A 116 -6.08 22.83 -11.47
N GLY A 117 -4.75 23.01 -11.42
CA GLY A 117 -4.00 23.25 -10.18
C GLY A 117 -3.69 22.00 -9.34
N MET A 118 -4.07 20.83 -9.83
CA MET A 118 -3.82 19.52 -9.24
C MET A 118 -2.65 18.80 -9.91
N LEU A 119 -2.00 17.93 -9.16
CA LEU A 119 -1.03 16.95 -9.63
C LEU A 119 -1.56 15.57 -9.27
N MET A 120 -1.61 14.68 -10.26
CA MET A 120 -1.99 13.28 -10.11
C MET A 120 -0.81 12.39 -10.45
N VAL A 121 -0.67 11.29 -9.71
CA VAL A 121 0.27 10.21 -10.04
C VAL A 121 -0.36 8.86 -9.74
N GLY A 122 -0.19 7.89 -10.63
CA GLY A 122 -0.69 6.56 -10.39
C GLY A 122 -0.32 5.54 -11.44
N THR A 123 -1.03 4.41 -11.40
CA THR A 123 -0.85 3.32 -12.34
C THR A 123 -2.17 2.68 -12.69
N LYS A 124 -2.25 2.14 -13.91
CA LYS A 124 -3.26 1.17 -14.28
C LYS A 124 -2.97 -0.19 -13.66
N LEU A 125 -4.02 -0.87 -13.23
CA LEU A 125 -4.06 -2.25 -12.76
C LEU A 125 -4.62 -3.18 -13.83
N GLY A 126 -5.56 -2.69 -14.65
CA GLY A 126 -6.15 -3.50 -15.73
C GLY A 126 -7.22 -2.76 -16.54
N THR A 127 -8.08 -3.54 -17.17
CA THR A 127 -9.27 -3.07 -17.91
C THR A 127 -10.52 -3.81 -17.48
N ASP A 128 -10.45 -4.50 -16.34
CA ASP A 128 -11.53 -5.34 -15.85
C ASP A 128 -12.68 -4.48 -15.30
N GLU A 129 -13.90 -5.02 -15.39
CA GLU A 129 -15.10 -4.47 -14.78
C GLU A 129 -15.59 -5.45 -13.70
N PRO A 130 -15.00 -5.41 -12.47
CA PRO A 130 -15.38 -6.33 -11.41
C PRO A 130 -16.86 -6.22 -11.05
N VAL A 131 -17.50 -7.37 -10.85
CA VAL A 131 -18.89 -7.45 -10.38
C VAL A 131 -18.89 -7.64 -8.86
N TYR A 132 -19.56 -6.73 -8.15
CA TYR A 132 -19.66 -6.75 -6.70
C TYR A 132 -20.99 -7.38 -6.25
N GLU A 133 -20.92 -8.48 -5.52
CA GLU A 133 -22.10 -9.04 -4.84
C GLU A 133 -22.42 -8.18 -3.61
N GLY A 134 -23.57 -7.49 -3.62
CA GLY A 134 -24.03 -6.66 -2.49
C GLY A 134 -23.84 -5.14 -2.65
N GLY A 135 -23.31 -4.69 -3.79
CA GLY A 135 -23.13 -3.27 -4.11
C GLY A 135 -21.71 -2.77 -3.92
N SER A 136 -21.45 -1.57 -4.45
CA SER A 136 -20.19 -0.84 -4.33
C SER A 136 -19.99 -0.33 -2.90
N ALA A 137 -18.82 -0.60 -2.31
CA ALA A 137 -18.40 -0.06 -1.03
C ALA A 137 -16.86 0.08 -0.99
N PRO A 138 -16.31 1.00 -0.17
CA PRO A 138 -14.88 1.32 -0.21
C PRO A 138 -13.98 0.11 0.05
N LEU A 139 -14.30 -0.68 1.08
CA LEU A 139 -13.50 -1.85 1.47
C LEU A 139 -13.61 -3.01 0.45
N PRO A 140 -14.81 -3.44 0.00
CA PRO A 140 -14.92 -4.44 -1.07
C PRO A 140 -14.18 -4.07 -2.37
N ALA A 141 -14.16 -2.78 -2.75
CA ALA A 141 -13.37 -2.32 -3.89
C ALA A 141 -11.86 -2.55 -3.66
N PHE A 142 -11.36 -2.25 -2.46
CA PHE A 142 -9.97 -2.53 -2.11
C PHE A 142 -9.67 -4.04 -2.06
N GLU A 143 -10.58 -4.87 -1.56
CA GLU A 143 -10.43 -6.33 -1.54
C GLU A 143 -10.22 -6.92 -2.95
N GLN A 144 -10.83 -6.34 -3.99
CA GLN A 144 -10.59 -6.76 -5.37
C GLN A 144 -9.16 -6.46 -5.82
N ILE A 145 -8.57 -5.34 -5.38
CA ILE A 145 -7.15 -5.03 -5.66
C ILE A 145 -6.28 -6.07 -4.99
N VAL A 146 -6.52 -6.40 -3.71
CA VAL A 146 -5.75 -7.42 -3.00
C VAL A 146 -5.86 -8.79 -3.68
N LYS A 147 -7.07 -9.17 -4.11
CA LYS A 147 -7.36 -10.46 -4.74
C LYS A 147 -6.76 -10.60 -6.14
N ASN A 148 -6.90 -9.57 -6.98
CA ASN A 148 -6.59 -9.66 -8.40
C ASN A 148 -5.23 -9.03 -8.76
N HIS A 149 -4.74 -8.09 -7.95
CA HIS A 149 -3.52 -7.31 -8.19
C HIS A 149 -2.56 -7.36 -7.00
N ARG A 150 -2.42 -8.54 -6.41
CA ARG A 150 -1.65 -8.75 -5.17
C ARG A 150 -0.21 -8.19 -5.20
N SER A 151 0.44 -8.16 -6.37
CA SER A 151 1.79 -7.60 -6.55
C SER A 151 1.92 -6.10 -6.25
N PHE A 152 0.79 -5.37 -6.27
CA PHE A 152 0.70 -3.96 -5.92
C PHE A 152 0.56 -3.72 -4.42
N ILE A 153 0.25 -4.76 -3.63
CA ILE A 153 0.20 -4.66 -2.17
C ILE A 153 1.58 -4.97 -1.57
N ASN A 154 2.10 -4.08 -0.73
CA ASN A 154 3.39 -4.25 -0.05
C ASN A 154 3.25 -4.19 1.48
N TYR A 155 4.36 -4.49 2.13
CA TYR A 155 4.54 -4.33 3.56
C TYR A 155 5.92 -3.71 3.83
N HIS A 156 5.95 -2.63 4.59
CA HIS A 156 7.14 -1.92 5.03
C HIS A 156 7.48 -2.35 6.45
N MET A 157 8.41 -3.29 6.60
CA MET A 157 8.75 -3.92 7.87
C MET A 157 9.15 -2.92 8.97
N ASP A 158 10.01 -1.95 8.66
CA ASP A 158 10.49 -1.02 9.69
C ASP A 158 9.40 -0.05 10.21
N LEU A 159 8.41 0.28 9.37
CA LEU A 159 7.28 1.13 9.75
C LEU A 159 6.10 0.32 10.27
N ASP A 160 6.10 -1.00 10.06
CA ASP A 160 4.98 -1.89 10.27
C ASP A 160 3.73 -1.44 9.48
N HIS A 161 3.96 -1.03 8.23
CA HIS A 161 2.92 -0.47 7.35
C HIS A 161 2.60 -1.41 6.20
N TYR A 162 1.33 -1.46 5.79
CA TYR A 162 0.95 -1.96 4.47
C TYR A 162 0.89 -0.82 3.48
N GLY A 163 0.89 -1.13 2.19
CA GLY A 163 0.73 -0.10 1.18
C GLY A 163 0.18 -0.61 -0.14
N VAL A 164 -0.27 0.35 -0.94
CA VAL A 164 -0.56 0.20 -2.37
C VAL A 164 0.53 0.91 -3.15
N LYS A 165 1.21 0.18 -4.02
CA LYS A 165 2.16 0.73 -5.00
C LYS A 165 1.39 1.43 -6.10
N LEU A 166 1.81 2.64 -6.45
CA LEU A 166 1.18 3.48 -7.46
C LEU A 166 2.07 3.63 -8.71
N GLY A 167 3.09 2.78 -8.84
CA GLY A 167 4.09 2.87 -9.91
C GLY A 167 5.28 3.76 -9.53
N ASP A 168 6.45 3.45 -10.09
CA ASP A 168 7.69 4.24 -9.99
C ASP A 168 8.08 4.67 -8.57
N GLY A 169 7.80 3.84 -7.56
CA GLY A 169 8.14 4.11 -6.17
C GLY A 169 7.24 5.14 -5.47
N ASN A 170 6.10 5.51 -6.06
CA ASN A 170 5.00 6.24 -5.42
C ASN A 170 4.08 5.26 -4.70
N MET A 171 3.57 5.63 -3.54
CA MET A 171 2.84 4.72 -2.66
C MET A 171 1.81 5.46 -1.81
N PHE A 172 0.77 4.74 -1.42
CA PHE A 172 -0.08 5.07 -0.28
C PHE A 172 0.15 3.99 0.79
N GLU A 173 0.52 4.37 2.00
CA GLU A 173 0.86 3.45 3.09
C GLU A 173 0.01 3.73 4.34
N TRP A 174 -0.26 2.70 5.13
CA TRP A 174 -0.95 2.80 6.39
C TRP A 174 -0.45 1.79 7.41
N ALA A 175 -0.60 2.12 8.69
CA ALA A 175 -0.14 1.26 9.78
C ALA A 175 -0.94 -0.04 9.87
N LYS A 176 -0.24 -1.15 10.13
CA LYS A 176 -0.85 -2.42 10.54
C LYS A 176 -1.68 -2.24 11.81
N ASN A 177 -1.16 -1.46 12.76
CA ASN A 177 -1.80 -1.12 14.01
C ASN A 177 -1.51 0.36 14.32
N MET A 178 -2.56 1.17 14.42
CA MET A 178 -2.46 2.63 14.66
C MET A 178 -2.05 3.02 16.09
N GLU A 179 -1.87 2.05 16.99
CA GLU A 179 -1.43 2.28 18.36
C GLU A 179 0.01 1.84 18.59
N THR A 180 0.46 0.77 17.92
CA THR A 180 1.77 0.15 18.18
C THR A 180 2.41 -0.36 16.90
N ASN A 181 3.67 0.01 16.70
CA ASN A 181 4.56 -0.66 15.75
C ASN A 181 4.99 -2.00 16.35
N THR A 182 4.47 -3.10 15.82
CA THR A 182 4.68 -4.45 16.38
C THR A 182 6.06 -5.02 16.08
N VAL A 183 6.79 -4.43 15.13
CA VAL A 183 8.16 -4.82 14.79
C VAL A 183 9.17 -4.24 15.78
N LYS A 184 8.91 -3.01 16.26
CA LYS A 184 9.81 -2.25 17.14
C LYS A 184 9.34 -2.19 18.60
N ASP A 185 8.11 -2.62 18.90
CA ASP A 185 7.47 -2.55 20.21
C ASP A 185 7.46 -1.11 20.78
N ILE A 186 7.03 -0.17 19.93
CA ILE A 186 6.90 1.26 20.26
C ILE A 186 5.54 1.79 19.81
N ASN A 187 5.15 2.96 20.31
CA ASN A 187 3.96 3.65 19.80
C ASN A 187 4.07 3.88 18.29
N GLN A 188 2.98 3.65 17.57
CA GLN A 188 2.89 3.98 16.16
C GLN A 188 2.96 5.51 15.99
N ASP A 189 3.84 5.99 15.11
CA ASP A 189 4.12 7.42 14.96
C ASP A 189 3.59 8.02 13.65
N LYS A 190 3.01 7.17 12.79
CA LYS A 190 2.39 7.48 11.48
C LYS A 190 1.33 6.42 11.21
N ASP A 191 0.07 6.81 11.08
CA ASP A 191 -1.02 5.89 10.79
C ASP A 191 -1.30 5.79 9.29
N MET A 192 -1.01 6.86 8.56
CA MET A 192 -1.24 7.00 7.13
C MET A 192 -0.14 7.86 6.52
N VAL A 193 0.40 7.45 5.37
CA VAL A 193 1.48 8.17 4.68
C VAL A 193 1.23 8.17 3.17
N PHE A 194 1.28 9.36 2.59
CA PHE A 194 1.35 9.54 1.14
C PHE A 194 2.81 9.68 0.73
N VAL A 195 3.25 8.91 -0.27
CA VAL A 195 4.65 8.80 -0.66
C VAL A 195 4.80 9.09 -2.14
N LEU A 196 5.62 10.09 -2.47
CA LEU A 196 6.01 10.38 -3.85
C LEU A 196 7.48 10.05 -4.07
N ASN A 197 7.78 9.47 -5.23
CA ASN A 197 9.14 9.36 -5.73
C ASN A 197 9.61 10.75 -6.21
N PRO A 198 10.68 11.30 -5.64
CA PRO A 198 11.16 12.62 -6.01
C PRO A 198 11.86 12.65 -7.37
N GLU A 199 12.39 11.53 -7.87
CA GLU A 199 13.24 11.54 -9.08
C GLU A 199 12.55 12.14 -10.31
N PRO A 200 11.31 11.76 -10.68
CA PRO A 200 10.65 12.36 -11.85
C PRO A 200 10.29 13.84 -11.64
N LEU A 201 9.96 14.22 -10.41
CA LEU A 201 9.62 15.60 -10.05
C LEU A 201 10.87 16.50 -10.13
N ILE A 202 12.01 16.02 -9.64
CA ILE A 202 13.31 16.70 -9.74
C ILE A 202 13.75 16.80 -11.21
N ALA A 203 13.58 15.73 -12.00
CA ALA A 203 13.84 15.77 -13.44
C ALA A 203 12.95 16.79 -14.16
N ALA A 204 11.72 17.00 -13.66
CA ALA A 204 10.80 18.05 -14.08
C ALA A 204 11.09 19.43 -13.46
N GLY A 205 12.19 19.61 -12.71
CA GLY A 205 12.65 20.92 -12.24
C GLY A 205 12.30 21.28 -10.80
N VAL A 206 11.62 20.40 -10.06
CA VAL A 206 11.34 20.61 -8.64
C VAL A 206 12.63 20.67 -7.83
N ASP A 207 12.78 21.72 -7.04
CA ASP A 207 13.76 21.81 -5.96
C ASP A 207 13.17 21.16 -4.69
N PRO A 208 13.65 19.98 -4.28
CA PRO A 208 13.02 19.20 -3.22
C PRO A 208 13.04 19.89 -1.86
N GLU A 209 14.02 20.77 -1.61
CA GLU A 209 14.14 21.51 -0.35
C GLU A 209 13.13 22.68 -0.26
N LYS A 210 12.43 23.00 -1.35
CA LYS A 210 11.43 24.09 -1.42
C LYS A 210 9.98 23.59 -1.44
N VAL A 211 9.76 22.28 -1.47
CA VAL A 211 8.40 21.73 -1.48
C VAL A 211 7.80 21.87 -0.08
N GLU A 212 6.87 22.81 0.08
CA GLU A 212 6.19 23.03 1.36
C GLU A 212 5.15 21.94 1.66
N GLY A 213 4.97 21.63 2.95
CA GLY A 213 3.94 20.68 3.40
C GLY A 213 4.22 19.20 3.08
N TRP A 214 5.40 18.89 2.55
CA TRP A 214 5.93 17.53 2.35
C TRP A 214 7.30 17.41 3.01
N VAL A 215 7.59 16.26 3.60
CA VAL A 215 8.91 15.96 4.18
C VAL A 215 9.77 15.30 3.11
N TYR A 216 10.87 15.93 2.72
CA TYR A 216 11.89 15.32 1.87
C TYR A 216 12.93 14.61 2.74
N ALA A 217 12.93 13.27 2.75
CA ALA A 217 13.79 12.50 3.65
C ALA A 217 14.19 11.13 3.06
N PRO A 218 15.33 10.57 3.48
CA PRO A 218 15.70 9.20 3.16
C PRO A 218 14.81 8.20 3.90
N VAL A 219 14.42 7.15 3.19
CA VAL A 219 13.65 6.01 3.70
C VAL A 219 14.38 4.71 3.39
N SER A 220 14.51 3.85 4.40
CA SER A 220 15.07 2.51 4.27
C SER A 220 14.12 1.61 3.49
N VAL A 221 14.52 1.17 2.31
CA VAL A 221 13.76 0.21 1.48
C VAL A 221 14.56 -1.09 1.30
N MET A 222 13.84 -2.21 1.24
CA MET A 222 14.43 -3.52 0.98
C MET A 222 14.41 -3.83 -0.52
N GLU A 223 15.60 -3.97 -1.12
CA GLU A 223 15.78 -4.47 -2.49
C GLU A 223 16.47 -5.83 -2.44
N GLY A 224 15.68 -6.90 -2.62
CA GLY A 224 16.16 -8.27 -2.41
C GLY A 224 16.59 -8.48 -0.97
N SER A 225 17.88 -8.75 -0.74
CA SER A 225 18.46 -8.93 0.60
C SER A 225 19.19 -7.68 1.13
N LYS A 226 19.14 -6.56 0.42
CA LYS A 226 19.85 -5.33 0.78
C LYS A 226 18.88 -4.27 1.24
N THR A 227 19.28 -3.55 2.29
CA THR A 227 18.64 -2.29 2.69
C THR A 227 19.33 -1.15 1.97
N LEU A 228 18.53 -0.27 1.36
CA LEU A 228 18.98 0.94 0.68
C LEU A 228 18.24 2.15 1.24
N GLU A 229 18.93 3.28 1.32
CA GLU A 229 18.30 4.56 1.65
C GLU A 229 17.90 5.26 0.36
N VAL A 230 16.61 5.53 0.20
CA VAL A 230 16.07 6.23 -0.97
C VAL A 230 15.29 7.45 -0.50
N TYR A 231 15.57 8.61 -1.08
CA TYR A 231 14.83 9.82 -0.75
C TYR A 231 13.39 9.74 -1.24
N LYS A 232 12.45 10.23 -0.42
CA LYS A 232 11.02 10.30 -0.69
C LYS A 232 10.47 11.66 -0.27
N PHE A 233 9.42 12.12 -0.96
CA PHE A 233 8.52 13.08 -0.36
C PHE A 233 7.45 12.31 0.42
N LEU A 234 7.33 12.63 1.70
CA LEU A 234 6.43 11.97 2.64
C LEU A 234 5.42 12.97 3.17
N LYS A 235 4.16 12.57 3.22
CA LYS A 235 3.12 13.32 3.90
C LYS A 235 2.40 12.43 4.91
N PRO A 236 2.91 12.37 6.16
CA PRO A 236 2.39 11.48 7.19
C PRO A 236 1.26 12.12 8.01
N PHE A 237 0.37 11.28 8.53
CA PHE A 237 -0.72 11.66 9.41
C PHE A 237 -0.88 10.64 10.55
N ASN A 238 -1.25 11.16 11.73
CA ASN A 238 -1.73 10.38 12.86
C ASN A 238 -3.24 10.56 12.94
N LEU A 239 -3.97 9.45 12.93
CA LEU A 239 -5.43 9.39 12.99
C LEU A 239 -5.90 9.10 14.42
N LYS A 240 -5.00 8.61 15.29
CA LYS A 240 -5.23 8.40 16.72
C LYS A 240 -4.21 9.12 17.61
#